data_AF-A0A849YSY8-F1
#
_entry.id   AF-A0A849YSY8-F1
#
_cell.length_a   1.000
_cell.length_b   1.000
_cell.length_c   1.000
_cell.angle_alpha   90.00
_cell.angle_beta   90.00
_cell.angle_gamma   90.00
#
_symmetry.space_group_name_H-M   'P 1'
#
loop_
_entity.id
_entity.type
_entity.pdbx_description
1 polymer ?
#
loop_
_entity_poly.entity_id
_entity_poly.type
_entity_poly.pdbx_seq_one_letter_code
_entity_poly.pdbx_strand_id
1 'polypeptide(L)'
;MDTILKALSSWEILSPVIIAVSAWMIIGLEHLFPYDKGQKLFRKGWFTDFFWYTLVQSYLLGLIISAFIRWVDTKTGASRLGIVTDWPLWLQIGFFFVTHDFYIYWFHRAQHKFPILWRLHEAHHSVRDVDWLAGSRS
;
A
#
# COMPACT_ATOMS: atom_id res chain seq x y z
N MET A 1 3.56 -31.22 -11.86
CA MET A 1 3.15 -30.75 -10.52
C MET A 1 4.11 -29.67 -10.02
N ASP A 2 5.41 -29.91 -10.03
CA ASP A 2 6.44 -29.01 -9.47
C ASP A 2 6.55 -27.64 -10.14
N THR A 3 6.35 -27.55 -11.46
CA THR A 3 6.40 -26.26 -12.19
C THR A 3 5.21 -25.37 -11.87
N ILE A 4 4.03 -25.98 -11.65
CA ILE A 4 2.80 -25.27 -11.27
C ILE A 4 2.91 -24.79 -9.82
N LEU A 5 3.40 -25.64 -8.92
CA LEU A 5 3.63 -25.26 -7.52
C LEU A 5 4.72 -24.17 -7.39
N LYS A 6 5.80 -24.23 -8.18
CA LYS A 6 6.81 -23.14 -8.25
C LYS A 6 6.22 -21.83 -8.79
N ALA A 7 5.41 -21.89 -9.85
CA ALA A 7 4.75 -20.71 -10.38
C ALA A 7 3.77 -20.10 -9.36
N LEU A 8 2.98 -20.93 -8.68
CA LEU A 8 2.06 -20.49 -7.62
C LEU A 8 2.78 -19.96 -6.37
N SER A 9 4.06 -20.29 -6.18
CA SER A 9 4.89 -19.78 -5.07
C SER A 9 5.58 -18.44 -5.36
N SER A 10 5.42 -17.90 -6.58
CA SER A 10 6.03 -16.62 -6.93
C SER A 10 5.30 -15.49 -6.21
N TRP A 11 6.05 -14.54 -5.65
CA TRP A 11 5.47 -13.43 -4.88
C TRP A 11 4.56 -12.55 -5.72
N GLU A 12 4.75 -12.52 -7.04
CA GLU A 12 3.91 -11.84 -8.02
C GLU A 12 2.48 -12.42 -8.07
N ILE A 13 2.31 -13.70 -7.74
CA ILE A 13 1.00 -14.37 -7.68
C ILE A 13 0.49 -14.45 -6.24
N LEU A 14 1.37 -14.76 -5.28
CA LEU A 14 0.98 -14.86 -3.87
C LEU A 14 0.51 -13.52 -3.29
N SER A 15 1.20 -12.42 -3.60
CA SER A 15 0.86 -11.12 -2.99
C SER A 15 -0.53 -10.61 -3.38
N PRO A 16 -0.96 -10.62 -4.67
CA PRO A 16 -2.32 -10.20 -5.00
C PRO A 16 -3.38 -11.14 -4.44
N VAL A 17 -3.09 -12.45 -4.37
CA VAL A 17 -4.00 -13.44 -3.76
C VAL A 17 -4.20 -13.14 -2.27
N ILE A 18 -3.11 -12.90 -1.53
CA ILE A 18 -3.18 -12.55 -0.10
C ILE A 18 -3.97 -11.25 0.10
N ILE A 19 -3.73 -10.24 -0.74
CA ILE A 19 -4.48 -8.97 -0.69
C ILE A 19 -5.97 -9.21 -0.93
N ALA A 20 -6.33 -9.96 -1.98
CA ALA A 20 -7.72 -10.25 -2.31
C ALA A 20 -8.41 -11.05 -1.20
N VAL A 21 -7.77 -12.09 -0.67
CA VAL A 21 -8.30 -12.89 0.45
C VAL A 21 -8.48 -12.03 1.69
N SER A 22 -7.52 -11.16 2.01
CA SER A 22 -7.62 -10.25 3.16
C SER A 22 -8.75 -9.24 2.98
N ALA A 23 -8.94 -8.68 1.78
CA ALA A 23 -10.05 -7.79 1.49
C ALA A 23 -11.40 -8.49 1.65
N TRP A 24 -11.55 -9.71 1.12
CA TRP A 24 -12.77 -10.51 1.30
C TRP A 24 -13.03 -10.87 2.76
N MET A 25 -11.98 -11.16 3.52
CA MET A 25 -12.08 -11.40 4.96
C MET A 25 -12.59 -10.15 5.69
N ILE A 26 -12.04 -8.96 5.42
CA ILE A 26 -12.48 -7.70 6.02
C ILE A 26 -13.93 -7.40 5.63
N ILE A 27 -14.30 -7.52 4.35
CA ILE A 27 -15.68 -7.36 3.88
C ILE A 27 -16.63 -8.31 4.64
N GLY A 28 -16.23 -9.57 4.84
CA GLY A 28 -16.99 -10.55 5.60
C GLY A 28 -17.16 -10.14 7.07
N LEU A 29 -16.08 -9.69 7.72
CA LEU A 29 -16.13 -9.21 9.10
C LEU A 29 -17.00 -7.96 9.25
N GLU A 30 -16.91 -7.00 8.32
CA GLU A 30 -17.77 -5.81 8.29
C GLU A 30 -19.24 -6.17 8.14
N HIS A 31 -19.55 -7.24 7.40
CA HIS A 31 -20.94 -7.70 7.24
C HIS A 31 -21.47 -8.48 8.45
N LEU A 32 -20.61 -9.30 9.09
CA LEU A 32 -20.98 -10.11 10.25
C LEU A 32 -21.04 -9.30 11.55
N PHE A 33 -20.13 -8.33 11.70
CA PHE A 33 -19.99 -7.50 12.89
C PHE A 33 -19.94 -6.00 12.53
N PRO A 34 -20.98 -5.46 11.88
CA PRO A 34 -20.97 -4.06 11.42
C PRO A 34 -20.99 -3.10 12.61
N TYR A 35 -20.07 -2.13 12.60
CA TYR A 35 -20.17 -0.95 13.46
C TYR A 35 -21.32 -0.05 12.99
N ASP A 36 -21.37 0.26 11.69
CA ASP A 36 -22.50 0.94 11.06
C ASP A 36 -23.37 -0.08 10.29
N LYS A 37 -24.52 -0.42 10.88
CA LYS A 37 -25.45 -1.43 10.35
C LYS A 37 -26.08 -1.04 9.01
N GLY A 38 -26.02 0.24 8.61
CA GLY A 38 -26.60 0.74 7.36
C GLY A 38 -25.60 0.82 6.20
N GLN A 39 -24.33 0.54 6.45
CA GLN A 39 -23.25 0.76 5.48
C GLN A 39 -23.33 -0.24 4.33
N LYS A 40 -23.41 0.29 3.11
CA LYS A 40 -23.46 -0.51 1.88
C LYS A 40 -22.06 -0.87 1.42
N LEU A 41 -21.87 -2.10 0.93
CA LEU A 41 -20.62 -2.53 0.29
C LEU A 41 -20.22 -1.61 -0.87
N PHE A 42 -21.19 -1.22 -1.70
CA PHE A 42 -21.01 -0.28 -2.81
C PHE A 42 -21.57 1.10 -2.44
N ARG A 43 -20.83 1.83 -1.60
CA ARG A 43 -21.17 3.21 -1.22
C ARG A 43 -20.88 4.22 -2.33
N LYS A 44 -21.32 5.48 -2.16
CA LYS A 44 -21.23 6.56 -3.15
C LYS A 44 -19.80 6.80 -3.69
N GLY A 45 -18.76 6.50 -2.91
CA GLY A 45 -17.35 6.65 -3.28
C GLY A 45 -16.67 5.38 -3.82
N TRP A 46 -17.38 4.25 -3.89
CA TRP A 46 -16.75 2.95 -4.14
C TRP A 46 -15.92 2.90 -5.43
N PHE A 47 -16.48 3.39 -6.55
CA PHE A 47 -15.78 3.34 -7.83
C PHE A 47 -14.51 4.21 -7.80
N THR A 48 -14.58 5.39 -7.19
CA THR A 48 -13.41 6.25 -7.04
C THR A 48 -12.34 5.58 -6.19
N ASP A 49 -12.72 4.97 -5.07
CA ASP A 49 -11.78 4.44 -4.09
C ASP A 49 -11.14 3.14 -4.58
N PHE A 50 -11.92 2.31 -5.26
CA PHE A 50 -11.43 1.07 -5.85
C PHE A 50 -10.71 1.30 -7.18
N PHE A 51 -11.40 1.84 -8.19
CA PHE A 51 -10.82 1.94 -9.53
C PHE A 51 -9.74 3.01 -9.61
N TRP A 52 -10.02 4.24 -9.15
CA TRP A 52 -9.07 5.34 -9.29
C TRP A 52 -7.93 5.28 -8.26
N TYR A 53 -8.21 5.07 -6.98
CA TYR A 53 -7.18 5.08 -5.94
C TYR A 53 -6.47 3.72 -5.78
N THR A 54 -7.23 2.63 -5.58
CA THR A 54 -6.64 1.30 -5.33
C THR A 54 -5.93 0.74 -6.57
N LEU A 55 -6.52 0.87 -7.77
CA LEU A 55 -5.92 0.32 -8.98
C LEU A 55 -5.05 1.34 -9.71
N VAL A 56 -5.65 2.42 -10.24
CA VAL A 56 -4.96 3.34 -11.15
C VAL A 56 -3.84 4.11 -10.44
N GLN A 57 -4.14 4.83 -9.36
CA GLN A 57 -3.15 5.63 -8.63
C GLN A 57 -2.04 4.74 -8.08
N SER A 58 -2.39 3.65 -7.38
CA SER A 58 -1.38 2.77 -6.76
C SER A 58 -0.46 2.12 -7.80
N TYR A 59 -1.01 1.67 -8.93
CA TYR A 59 -0.21 1.11 -10.01
C TYR A 59 0.70 2.17 -10.65
N LEU A 60 0.17 3.34 -11.02
CA LEU A 60 0.95 4.42 -11.61
C LEU A 60 2.05 4.91 -10.67
N LEU A 61 1.73 5.10 -9.39
CA LEU A 61 2.70 5.52 -8.39
C LEU A 61 3.78 4.44 -8.19
N GLY A 62 3.40 3.16 -8.19
CA GLY A 62 4.35 2.05 -8.18
C GLY A 62 5.31 2.08 -9.37
N LEU A 63 4.83 2.36 -10.58
CA LEU A 63 5.68 2.53 -11.77
C LEU A 63 6.63 3.72 -11.63
N ILE A 64 6.13 4.87 -11.16
CA ILE A 64 6.93 6.08 -10.96
C ILE A 64 8.02 5.86 -9.92
N ILE A 65 7.67 5.31 -8.75
CA ILE A 65 8.62 4.99 -7.68
C ILE A 65 9.67 4.00 -8.18
N SER A 66 9.25 2.93 -8.87
CA SER A 66 10.17 1.94 -9.42
C SER A 66 11.13 2.52 -10.46
N ALA A 67 10.62 3.39 -11.34
CA ALA A 67 11.44 4.09 -12.33
C ALA A 67 12.43 5.04 -11.65
N PHE A 68 11.99 5.78 -10.64
CA PHE A 68 12.84 6.67 -9.87
C PHE A 68 13.95 5.93 -9.12
N ILE A 69 13.63 4.84 -8.42
CA ILE A 69 14.60 3.99 -7.73
C ILE A 69 15.65 3.48 -8.73
N ARG A 70 15.23 2.95 -9.88
CA ARG A 70 16.16 2.50 -10.93
C ARG A 70 17.01 3.65 -11.45
N TRP A 71 16.42 4.81 -11.69
CA TRP A 71 17.17 5.99 -12.15
C TRP A 71 18.25 6.40 -11.14
N VAL A 72 17.92 6.51 -9.85
CA VAL A 72 18.89 6.79 -8.78
C VAL A 72 20.00 5.74 -8.76
N ASP A 73 19.65 4.47 -8.87
CA ASP A 73 20.62 3.38 -8.85
C ASP A 73 21.57 3.42 -10.06
N THR A 74 21.07 3.71 -11.27
CA THR A 74 21.93 3.85 -12.45
C THR A 74 22.94 4.99 -12.34
N LYS A 75 22.64 6.02 -11.53
CA LYS A 75 23.52 7.18 -11.32
C LYS A 75 24.49 7.00 -10.16
N THR A 76 24.10 6.23 -9.14
CA THR A 76 24.86 6.11 -7.88
C THR A 76 25.54 4.75 -7.71
N GLY A 77 25.01 3.70 -8.34
CA GLY A 77 25.41 2.32 -8.10
C GLY A 77 25.13 1.85 -6.67
N ALA A 78 24.22 2.51 -5.94
CA ALA A 78 23.99 2.27 -4.52
C ALA A 78 23.58 0.82 -4.22
N SER A 79 22.84 0.16 -5.10
CA SER A 79 22.47 -1.25 -4.97
C SER A 79 23.68 -2.18 -4.83
N ARG A 80 24.82 -1.82 -5.45
CA ARG A 80 26.06 -2.61 -5.42
C ARG A 80 26.75 -2.59 -4.06
N LEU A 81 26.38 -1.65 -3.18
CA LEU A 81 26.96 -1.56 -1.84
C LEU A 81 26.47 -2.70 -0.93
N GLY A 82 25.37 -3.38 -1.28
CA GLY A 82 24.89 -4.57 -0.55
C GLY A 82 24.56 -4.33 0.92
N ILE A 83 24.34 -3.07 1.34
CA ILE A 83 24.36 -2.64 2.75
C ILE A 83 23.42 -3.49 3.64
N VAL A 84 22.24 -3.81 3.14
CA VAL A 84 21.21 -4.58 3.86
C VAL A 84 20.91 -5.93 3.20
N THR A 85 21.47 -6.20 2.03
CA THR A 85 21.07 -7.32 1.18
C THR A 85 21.40 -8.67 1.81
N ASP A 86 22.54 -8.76 2.50
CA ASP A 86 23.02 -10.01 3.10
C ASP A 86 22.53 -10.20 4.55
N TRP A 87 21.68 -9.30 5.05
CA TRP A 87 21.15 -9.45 6.41
C TRP A 87 20.14 -10.60 6.47
N PRO A 88 20.06 -11.33 7.60
CA PRO A 88 18.94 -12.21 7.88
C PRO A 88 17.59 -11.52 7.62
N LEU A 89 16.63 -12.24 7.04
CA LEU A 89 15.32 -11.67 6.64
C LEU A 89 14.62 -10.92 7.79
N TRP A 90 14.67 -11.44 9.01
CA TRP A 90 14.05 -10.81 10.17
C TRP A 90 14.68 -9.44 10.51
N LEU A 91 15.98 -9.26 10.27
CA LEU A 91 16.65 -7.97 10.43
C LEU A 91 16.26 -7.01 9.32
N GLN A 92 16.10 -7.49 8.08
CA GLN A 92 15.60 -6.64 6.99
C GLN A 92 14.18 -6.15 7.29
N ILE A 93 13.30 -7.04 7.77
CA ILE A 93 11.93 -6.71 8.16
C ILE A 93 11.94 -5.72 9.33
N GLY A 94 12.74 -5.96 10.37
CA GLY A 94 12.84 -5.06 11.52
C GLY A 94 13.37 -3.67 11.13
N PHE A 95 14.40 -3.63 10.29
CA PHE A 95 14.95 -2.38 9.76
C PHE A 95 13.93 -1.63 8.90
N PHE A 96 13.24 -2.32 7.99
CA PHE A 96 12.16 -1.74 7.20
C PHE A 96 11.05 -1.19 8.11
N PHE A 97 10.59 -1.96 9.09
CA PHE A 97 9.55 -1.53 10.01
C PHE A 97 9.91 -0.22 10.73
N VAL A 98 11.10 -0.18 11.35
CA VAL A 98 11.55 1.01 12.10
C VAL A 98 11.76 2.21 11.18
N THR A 99 12.42 2.02 10.04
CA THR A 99 12.74 3.15 9.14
C THR A 99 11.49 3.66 8.42
N HIS A 100 10.60 2.76 7.99
CA HIS A 100 9.34 3.11 7.36
C HIS A 100 8.42 3.83 8.33
N ASP A 101 8.24 3.33 9.56
CA ASP A 101 7.42 3.97 10.59
C ASP A 101 7.92 5.38 10.91
N PHE A 102 9.24 5.52 11.10
CA PHE A 102 9.85 6.82 11.33
C PHE A 102 9.60 7.78 10.15
N TYR A 103 9.88 7.35 8.92
CA TYR A 103 9.67 8.16 7.72
C TYR A 103 8.21 8.58 7.56
N ILE A 104 7.27 7.62 7.63
CA ILE A 104 5.87 7.88 7.33
C ILE A 104 5.23 8.77 8.39
N TYR A 105 5.59 8.60 9.66
CA TYR A 105 5.12 9.45 10.73
C TYR A 105 5.50 10.93 10.52
N TRP A 106 6.78 11.19 10.22
CA TRP A 106 7.25 12.56 10.01
C TRP A 106 6.73 13.15 8.70
N PHE A 107 6.62 12.34 7.65
CA PHE A 107 6.03 12.78 6.38
C PHE A 107 4.55 13.13 6.55
N HIS A 108 3.78 12.29 7.24
CA HIS A 108 2.39 12.58 7.59
C HIS A 108 2.26 13.85 8.41
N ARG A 109 3.08 14.03 9.45
CA ARG A 109 3.11 15.28 10.22
C ARG A 109 3.45 16.49 9.35
N ALA A 110 4.36 16.36 8.39
CA ALA A 110 4.69 17.41 7.44
C ALA A 110 3.50 17.73 6.51
N GLN A 111 2.76 16.71 6.06
CA GLN A 111 1.53 16.87 5.27
C GLN A 111 0.46 17.68 6.02
N HIS A 112 0.34 17.50 7.34
CA HIS A 112 -0.56 18.31 8.17
C HIS A 112 -0.04 19.71 8.51
N LYS A 113 1.26 19.98 8.31
CA LYS A 113 1.89 21.25 8.68
C LYS A 113 2.04 22.21 7.50
N PHE A 114 2.41 21.70 6.32
CA PHE A 114 2.77 22.53 5.17
C PHE A 114 1.63 22.60 4.16
N PRO A 115 1.16 23.81 3.74
CA PRO A 115 -0.03 23.95 2.88
C PRO A 115 0.05 23.20 1.54
N ILE A 116 1.23 23.13 0.93
CA ILE A 116 1.43 22.41 -0.34
C ILE A 116 1.25 20.91 -0.13
N LEU A 117 1.82 20.37 0.95
CA LEU A 117 1.72 18.94 1.25
C LEU A 117 0.32 18.58 1.72
N TRP A 118 -0.36 19.49 2.44
CA TRP A 118 -1.76 19.33 2.82
C TRP A 118 -2.65 19.16 1.59
N ARG A 119 -2.48 19.97 0.54
CA ARG A 119 -3.28 19.85 -0.70
C ARG A 119 -3.17 18.48 -1.38
N LEU A 120 -2.03 17.81 -1.23
CA LEU A 120 -1.86 16.45 -1.72
C LEU A 120 -2.49 15.42 -0.77
N HIS A 121 -2.52 15.72 0.53
CA HIS A 121 -2.97 14.80 1.57
C HIS A 121 -4.46 14.93 1.94
N GLU A 122 -5.12 16.06 1.63
CA GLU A 122 -6.52 16.28 1.99
C GLU A 122 -7.48 15.29 1.30
N ALA A 123 -7.06 14.74 0.15
CA ALA A 123 -7.77 13.65 -0.52
C ALA A 123 -7.87 12.39 0.36
N HIS A 124 -6.81 12.04 1.10
CA HIS A 124 -6.81 10.96 2.10
C HIS A 124 -7.84 11.24 3.21
N HIS A 125 -7.90 12.48 3.71
CA HIS A 125 -8.87 12.89 4.74
C HIS A 125 -10.30 13.16 4.22
N SER A 126 -10.54 13.01 2.92
CA SER A 126 -11.84 13.31 2.31
C SER A 126 -12.87 12.18 2.40
N VAL A 127 -12.48 11.02 2.94
CA VAL A 127 -13.33 9.84 3.08
C VAL A 127 -14.42 10.10 4.12
N ARG A 128 -15.67 9.83 3.75
CA ARG A 128 -16.85 10.06 4.61
C ARG A 128 -17.34 8.81 5.34
N ASP A 129 -17.06 7.65 4.76
CA ASP A 129 -17.56 6.36 5.22
C ASP A 129 -16.33 5.46 5.47
N VAL A 130 -16.22 4.89 6.66
CA VAL A 130 -15.08 4.04 7.04
C VAL A 130 -15.44 2.58 6.74
N ASP A 131 -14.96 2.03 5.62
CA ASP A 131 -15.07 0.61 5.22
C ASP A 131 -13.72 0.04 4.79
N TRP A 132 -13.75 -1.20 4.30
CA TRP A 132 -12.63 -1.94 3.72
C TRP A 132 -11.87 -1.19 2.62
N LEU A 133 -12.45 -0.16 2.01
CA LEU A 133 -11.80 0.70 1.00
C LEU A 133 -11.38 2.07 1.53
N ALA A 134 -11.78 2.47 2.73
CA ALA A 134 -11.53 3.82 3.24
C ALA A 134 -10.04 4.18 3.27
N GLY A 135 -9.17 3.20 3.51
CA GLY A 135 -7.71 3.40 3.50
C GLY A 135 -7.08 3.57 2.11
N SER A 136 -7.81 3.35 1.01
CA SER A 136 -7.20 3.35 -0.34
C SER A 136 -6.86 4.74 -0.85
N ARG A 137 -7.57 5.77 -0.38
CA ARG A 137 -7.23 7.16 -0.68
C ARG A 137 -5.98 7.52 0.09
N SER A 138 -4.81 7.46 -0.54
CA SER A 138 -3.52 7.84 0.05
C SER A 138 -3.06 9.20 -0.47
#